data_AF-D8S0N8-F1
#
_entry.id   AF-D8S0N8-F1
#
_cell.length_a   1.000
_cell.length_b   1.000
_cell.length_c   1.000
_cell.angle_alpha   90.00
_cell.angle_beta   90.00
_cell.angle_gamma   90.00
#
_symmetry.space_group_name_H-M   'P 1'
#
loop_
_entity.id
_entity.type
_entity.pdbx_description
1 polymer ?
#
loop_
_entity_poly.entity_id
_entity_poly.type
_entity_poly.pdbx_seq_one_letter_code
_entity_poly.pdbx_strand_id
1 'polypeptide(L)'
;YKLTNATLTNLNHDITLEFGNTSLGSLIIDGTLYSVSKYHIHAPSEHTVNGKHLAVKGHLVHRSEDNRLAVVAVMYTIGSIR
;
A
#
# COMPACT_ATOMS: atom_id res chain seq x y z
N TYR A 1 -4.08 -12.21 1.37
CA TYR A 1 -3.18 -11.77 2.44
C TYR A 1 -3.47 -12.54 3.72
N LYS A 2 -2.50 -12.65 4.64
CA LYS A 2 -2.57 -13.38 5.91
C LYS A 2 -2.47 -12.38 7.07
N LEU A 3 -3.05 -12.72 8.21
CA LEU A 3 -2.86 -11.92 9.44
C LEU A 3 -1.39 -11.96 9.82
N THR A 4 -0.80 -10.80 10.11
CA THR A 4 0.60 -10.69 10.52
C THR A 4 0.83 -9.50 11.44
N ASN A 5 1.92 -9.54 12.21
CA ASN A 5 2.35 -8.42 13.02
C ASN A 5 2.89 -7.29 12.12
N ALA A 6 2.57 -6.06 12.47
CA ALA A 6 3.06 -4.88 11.76
C ALA A 6 3.44 -3.78 12.76
N THR A 7 4.41 -2.95 12.38
CA THR A 7 4.78 -1.74 13.11
C THR A 7 4.26 -0.53 12.35
N LEU A 8 3.53 0.34 13.06
CA LEU A 8 3.11 1.64 12.54
C LEU A 8 4.18 2.69 12.84
N THR A 9 4.71 3.32 11.79
CA THR A 9 5.81 4.29 11.87
C THR A 9 5.41 5.59 11.18
N ASN A 10 5.79 6.71 11.78
CA ASN A 10 5.78 8.01 11.13
C ASN A 10 7.18 8.30 10.57
N LEU A 11 7.32 8.35 9.24
CA LEU A 11 8.59 8.60 8.56
C LEU A 11 8.81 10.08 8.21
N ASN A 12 8.04 10.98 8.81
CA ASN A 12 7.99 12.43 8.55
C ASN A 12 7.43 12.82 7.16
N HIS A 13 7.38 11.90 6.19
CA HIS A 13 6.79 12.11 4.86
C HIS A 13 5.54 11.25 4.59
N ASP A 14 5.35 10.17 5.33
CA ASP A 14 4.12 9.37 5.33
C ASP A 14 3.91 8.66 6.67
N ILE A 15 2.73 8.06 6.83
CA ILE A 15 2.45 7.06 7.85
C ILE A 15 2.51 5.68 7.18
N THR A 16 3.38 4.82 7.69
CA THR A 16 3.73 3.54 7.09
C THR A 16 3.51 2.38 8.06
N LEU A 17 2.98 1.27 7.54
CA LEU A 17 3.02 -0.06 8.16
C LEU A 17 4.17 -0.88 7.56
N GLU A 18 5.05 -1.36 8.43
CA GLU A 18 6.14 -2.26 8.10
C GLU A 18 5.87 -3.66 8.66
N PHE A 19 6.15 -4.71 7.88
CA PHE A 19 5.80 -6.09 8.20
C PHE A 19 7.00 -6.95 8.65
N GLY A 20 8.19 -6.36 8.82
CA GLY A 20 9.42 -7.06 9.21
C GLY A 20 9.73 -8.25 8.29
N ASN A 21 10.18 -9.36 8.90
CA ASN A 21 10.47 -10.61 8.18
C ASN A 21 9.24 -11.52 8.01
N THR A 22 8.04 -11.01 8.29
CA THR A 22 6.80 -11.80 8.20
C THR A 22 6.14 -11.62 6.84
N SER A 23 5.56 -12.70 6.31
CA SER A 23 4.87 -12.65 5.02
C SER A 23 3.39 -12.27 5.21
N LEU A 24 3.03 -11.03 4.85
CA LEU A 24 1.63 -10.61 4.72
C LEU A 24 0.94 -11.33 3.53
N GLY A 25 1.72 -11.75 2.55
CA GLY A 25 1.27 -12.39 1.32
C GLY A 25 1.87 -11.73 0.08
N SER A 26 1.32 -12.09 -1.06
CA SER A 26 1.85 -11.73 -2.36
C SER A 26 0.75 -11.64 -3.40
N LEU A 27 1.09 -11.09 -4.56
CA LEU A 27 0.30 -11.15 -5.78
C LEU A 27 1.15 -11.73 -6.92
N ILE A 28 0.50 -12.23 -7.97
CA ILE A 28 1.16 -12.71 -9.18
C ILE A 28 0.73 -11.82 -10.34
N ILE A 29 1.70 -11.28 -11.08
CA ILE A 29 1.48 -10.54 -12.34
C ILE A 29 2.34 -11.22 -13.39
N ASP A 30 1.71 -11.71 -14.46
CA ASP A 30 2.38 -12.36 -15.59
C ASP A 30 3.39 -13.44 -15.17
N GLY A 31 2.96 -14.31 -14.23
CA GLY A 31 3.79 -15.39 -13.68
C GLY A 31 4.87 -14.95 -12.68
N THR A 32 5.07 -13.65 -12.46
CA THR A 32 6.02 -13.12 -11.48
C THR A 32 5.34 -12.94 -10.12
N LEU A 33 5.94 -13.50 -9.06
CA LEU A 33 5.50 -13.32 -7.68
C LEU A 33 6.04 -11.99 -7.11
N TYR A 34 5.15 -11.20 -6.51
CA TYR A 34 5.50 -9.98 -5.78
C TYR A 34 5.01 -10.06 -4.34
N SER A 35 5.93 -10.12 -3.38
CA SER A 35 5.62 -10.16 -1.95
C SER A 35 5.43 -8.75 -1.39
N VAL A 36 4.48 -8.57 -0.47
CA VAL A 36 4.27 -7.26 0.18
C VAL A 36 5.51 -6.88 0.99
N SER A 37 5.96 -5.64 0.83
CA SER A 37 7.05 -5.06 1.61
C SER A 37 6.59 -3.99 2.60
N LYS A 38 5.68 -3.10 2.19
CA LYS A 38 5.15 -2.04 3.04
C LYS A 38 3.77 -1.57 2.60
N TYR A 39 3.02 -0.97 3.52
CA TYR A 39 1.81 -0.20 3.22
C TYR A 39 1.96 1.22 3.74
N HIS A 40 1.64 2.24 2.94
CA HIS A 40 1.73 3.63 3.38
C HIS A 40 0.59 4.46 2.82
N ILE A 41 0.23 5.54 3.51
CA ILE A 41 -0.90 6.41 3.12
C ILE A 41 -0.44 7.82 2.74
N HIS A 42 -1.15 8.39 1.78
CA HIS A 42 -1.02 9.78 1.32
C HIS A 42 -2.36 10.49 1.45
N ALA A 43 -2.32 11.75 1.92
CA ALA A 43 -3.48 12.62 2.01
C ALA A 43 -3.07 14.05 1.57
N PRO A 44 -3.66 14.60 0.50
CA PRO A 44 -4.67 14.00 -0.39
C PRO A 44 -4.10 12.83 -1.24
N SER A 45 -4.95 12.12 -2.00
CA SER A 45 -4.48 11.07 -2.89
C SER A 45 -3.56 11.63 -3.97
N GLU A 46 -2.37 11.06 -4.23
CA GLU A 46 -1.52 11.60 -5.32
C GLU A 46 -2.08 11.30 -6.72
N HIS A 47 -2.70 10.12 -6.93
CA HIS A 47 -3.40 9.84 -8.19
C HIS A 47 -4.69 10.66 -8.28
N THR A 48 -5.15 10.92 -9.51
CA THR A 48 -6.46 11.54 -9.77
C THR A 48 -7.39 10.54 -10.46
N VAL A 49 -8.70 10.69 -10.22
CA VAL A 49 -9.75 10.03 -10.98
C VAL A 49 -10.57 11.12 -11.65
N ASN A 50 -10.62 11.09 -12.99
CA ASN A 50 -11.25 12.16 -13.80
C ASN A 50 -10.74 13.57 -13.43
N GLY A 51 -9.42 13.69 -13.21
CA GLY A 51 -8.76 14.96 -12.87
C GLY A 51 -8.95 15.44 -11.43
N LYS A 52 -9.57 14.65 -10.55
CA LYS A 52 -9.78 15.01 -9.13
C LYS A 52 -9.00 14.10 -8.17
N HIS A 53 -8.36 14.71 -7.19
CA HIS A 53 -7.82 13.99 -6.03
C HIS A 53 -8.96 13.56 -5.09
N LEU A 54 -8.81 12.39 -4.49
CA LEU A 54 -9.65 11.85 -3.42
C LEU A 54 -8.98 12.09 -2.06
N ALA A 55 -9.71 11.78 -0.98
CA ALA A 55 -9.32 12.21 0.36
C ALA A 55 -8.03 11.52 0.85
N VAL A 56 -7.90 10.22 0.60
CA VAL A 56 -6.72 9.43 0.97
C VAL A 56 -6.39 8.45 -0.14
N LYS A 57 -5.12 8.10 -0.29
CA LYS A 57 -4.65 6.94 -1.04
C LYS A 57 -3.79 6.06 -0.15
N GLY A 58 -4.07 4.76 -0.14
CA GLY A 58 -3.20 3.74 0.42
C GLY A 58 -2.38 3.06 -0.67
N HIS A 59 -1.08 2.91 -0.45
CA HIS A 59 -0.17 2.18 -1.33
C HIS A 59 0.26 0.88 -0.67
N LEU A 60 -0.16 -0.26 -1.23
CA LEU A 60 0.38 -1.56 -0.89
C LEU A 60 1.53 -1.88 -1.85
N VAL A 61 2.75 -1.78 -1.36
CA VAL A 61 3.97 -1.96 -2.14
C VAL A 61 4.37 -3.43 -2.10
N HIS A 62 4.59 -4.00 -3.28
CA HIS A 62 5.07 -5.35 -3.45
C HIS A 62 6.41 -5.34 -4.20
N ARG A 63 7.27 -6.30 -3.88
CA ARG A 63 8.58 -6.47 -4.50
C ARG A 63 8.77 -7.93 -4.92
N SER A 64 9.25 -8.17 -6.13
CA SER A 64 9.65 -9.48 -6.62
C SER A 64 11.09 -9.80 -6.22
N GLU A 65 11.50 -11.06 -6.42
CA GLU A 65 12.86 -11.52 -6.10
C GLU A 65 13.94 -10.78 -6.91
N ASP A 66 13.64 -10.40 -8.16
CA ASP A 66 14.49 -9.57 -9.02
C ASP A 66 14.34 -8.05 -8.76
N ASN A 67 13.82 -7.66 -7.61
CA ASN A 67 13.63 -6.27 -7.15
C ASN A 67 12.70 -5.38 -7.98
N ARG A 68 11.91 -5.94 -8.89
CA ARG A 68 10.83 -5.17 -9.54
C ARG A 68 9.75 -4.80 -8.52
N LEU A 69 9.12 -3.66 -8.71
CA LEU A 69 8.05 -3.16 -7.84
C LEU A 69 6.69 -3.25 -8.52
N ALA A 70 5.69 -3.63 -7.74
CA ALA A 70 4.28 -3.51 -8.10
C ALA A 70 3.54 -2.82 -6.94
N VAL A 71 2.80 -1.75 -7.23
CA VAL A 71 2.05 -1.00 -6.21
C VAL A 71 0.57 -1.09 -6.50
N VAL A 72 -0.19 -1.61 -5.53
CA VAL A 72 -1.65 -1.54 -5.57
C VAL A 72 -2.07 -0.28 -4.81
N ALA A 73 -2.72 0.64 -5.52
CA ALA A 73 -3.28 1.86 -4.92
C ALA A 73 -4.76 1.64 -4.56
N VAL A 74 -5.11 1.93 -3.31
CA VAL A 74 -6.50 1.95 -2.83
C VAL A 74 -6.89 3.41 -2.60
N MET A 75 -7.97 3.85 -3.23
CA MET A 75 -8.45 5.23 -3.16
C MET A 75 -9.64 5.33 -2.21
N TYR A 76 -9.65 6.35 -1.35
CA TYR A 76 -10.68 6.53 -0.33
C TYR A 76 -11.44 7.85 -0.53
N THR A 77 -12.76 7.78 -0.45
CA THR A 77 -13.65 8.94 -0.31
C THR A 77 -14.03 9.14 1.16
N ILE A 78 -14.27 10.38 1.58
CA ILE A 78 -14.85 10.64 2.91
C ILE A 78 -16.24 10.00 2.96
N GLY A 79 -16.44 9.11 3.92
CA GLY A 79 -17.74 8.50 4.20
C GLY A 79 -18.51 9.29 5.26
N SER A 80 -19.78 8.92 5.46
CA SER A 80 -20.57 9.38 6.60
C SER A 80 -20.15 8.64 7.87
N ILE A 81 -20.14 9.34 9.00
CA ILE A 81 -20.15 8.71 10.32
C ILE A 81 -21.56 8.15 10.50
N ARG A 82 -21.72 6.83 10.46
CA ARG A 82 -22.95 6.15 10.90
C ARG A 82 -22.72 5.59 12.28
#